data_AF-A0A8D6HMA1-F1
#
_entry.id   AF-A0A8D6HMA1-F1
#
_cell.length_a   1.000
_cell.length_b   1.000
_cell.length_c   1.000
_cell.angle_alpha   90.00
_cell.angle_beta   90.00
_cell.angle_gamma   90.00
#
_symmetry.space_group_name_H-M   'P 1'
#
loop_
_entity.id
_entity.type
_entity.pdbx_description
1 polymer ?
#
loop_
_entity_poly.entity_id
_entity_poly.type
_entity_poly.pdbx_seq_one_letter_code
_entity_poly.pdbx_strand_id
1 'polypeptide(L)'
;MFDADSIQALIDRFERVLVAMTADPNQRLSSIDLLDAGEVARLDAVGNRAALTRSGPPPMSVPALFAEQVARARQCEWRCWSLVSQLPG
;
A
#
# COMPACT_ATOMS: atom_id res chain seq x y z
N MET A 1 -4.17 -17.16 14.44
CA MET A 1 -5.64 -17.04 14.29
C MET A 1 -6.09 -15.98 15.28
N PHE A 2 -7.03 -15.10 14.91
CA PHE A 2 -7.35 -13.81 15.56
C PHE A 2 -6.98 -13.66 17.05
N ASP A 3 -6.22 -12.60 17.37
CA ASP A 3 -5.95 -12.17 18.74
C ASP A 3 -7.07 -11.27 19.30
N ALA A 4 -7.00 -11.00 20.61
CA ALA A 4 -8.01 -10.22 21.32
C ALA A 4 -8.15 -8.81 20.76
N ASP A 5 -7.04 -8.16 20.40
CA ASP A 5 -7.04 -6.81 19.85
C ASP A 5 -7.74 -6.78 18.47
N SER A 6 -7.49 -7.80 17.64
CA SER A 6 -8.14 -7.97 16.34
C SER A 6 -9.65 -8.20 16.45
N ILE A 7 -10.10 -8.94 17.47
CA ILE A 7 -11.52 -9.17 17.74
C ILE A 7 -12.17 -7.89 18.26
N GLN A 8 -11.53 -7.16 19.16
CA GLN A 8 -12.05 -5.89 19.67
C GLN A 8 -12.24 -4.88 18.54
N ALA A 9 -11.25 -4.75 17.65
CA ALA A 9 -11.38 -3.91 16.47
C ALA A 9 -12.58 -4.32 15.60
N LEU A 10 -12.84 -5.63 15.42
CA LEU A 10 -13.99 -6.08 14.64
C LEU A 10 -15.33 -5.72 15.31
N ILE A 11 -15.42 -5.81 16.64
CA ILE A 11 -16.59 -5.41 17.41
C ILE A 11 -16.84 -3.90 17.24
N ASP A 12 -15.80 -3.08 17.42
CA ASP A 12 -15.91 -1.62 17.29
C ASP A 12 -16.37 -1.21 15.89
N ARG A 13 -15.86 -1.88 14.84
CA ARG A 13 -16.31 -1.66 13.45
C ARG A 13 -17.77 -2.04 13.25
N PHE A 14 -18.23 -3.14 13.87
CA PHE A 14 -19.63 -3.54 13.79
C PHE A 14 -20.57 -2.55 14.48
N GLU A 15 -20.16 -2.02 15.64
CA GLU A 15 -20.91 -0.97 16.34
C GLU A 15 -21.07 0.29 15.47
N ARG A 16 -20.01 0.73 14.79
CA ARG A 16 -20.07 1.87 13.85
C ARG A 16 -21.11 1.65 12.74
N VAL A 17 -21.21 0.43 12.20
CA VAL A 17 -22.23 0.08 11.21
C VAL A 17 -23.63 0.20 11.79
N LEU A 18 -23.85 -0.34 12.98
CA LEU A 18 -25.17 -0.27 13.64
C LEU A 18 -25.57 1.18 13.92
N VAL A 19 -24.65 2.00 14.41
CA VAL A 19 -24.86 3.44 14.62
C VAL A 19 -25.25 4.11 13.30
N ALA A 20 -24.48 3.92 12.23
CA ALA A 20 -24.77 4.52 10.92
C ALA A 20 -26.13 4.08 10.35
N MET A 21 -26.48 2.78 10.45
CA MET A 21 -27.77 2.26 10.00
C MET A 21 -28.95 2.86 10.77
N THR A 22 -28.79 3.12 12.07
CA THR A 22 -29.85 3.76 12.88
C THR A 22 -29.96 5.27 12.63
N ALA A 23 -28.85 5.92 12.25
CA ALA A 23 -28.81 7.35 11.97
C ALA A 23 -29.40 7.70 10.59
N ASP A 24 -29.13 6.89 9.57
CA ASP A 24 -29.71 7.03 8.23
C ASP A 24 -30.04 5.65 7.61
N PRO A 25 -31.29 5.17 7.80
CA PRO A 25 -31.72 3.88 7.26
C PRO A 25 -31.73 3.79 5.73
N ASN A 26 -31.70 4.92 5.02
CA ASN A 26 -31.68 4.95 3.56
C ASN A 26 -30.25 4.99 2.99
N GLN A 27 -29.24 5.17 3.84
CA GLN A 27 -27.84 5.14 3.43
C GLN A 27 -27.46 3.75 2.90
N ARG A 28 -26.65 3.71 1.85
CA ARG A 28 -26.12 2.44 1.35
C ARG A 28 -25.11 1.88 2.35
N LEU A 29 -25.25 0.60 2.67
CA LEU A 29 -24.30 -0.12 3.52
C LEU A 29 -22.85 -0.02 2.99
N SER A 30 -22.67 -0.04 1.67
CA SER A 30 -21.36 0.09 1.01
C SER A 30 -20.71 1.47 1.15
N SER A 31 -21.44 2.48 1.63
CA SER A 31 -20.91 3.83 1.86
C SER A 31 -20.59 4.13 3.32
N ILE A 32 -20.85 3.19 4.24
CA ILE A 32 -20.49 3.34 5.65
C ILE A 32 -18.98 3.16 5.79
N ASP A 33 -18.31 4.18 6.35
CA ASP A 33 -16.90 4.06 6.70
C ASP A 33 -16.75 3.17 7.94
N LEU A 34 -15.99 2.10 7.78
CA LEU A 34 -15.78 1.10 8.81
C LEU A 34 -14.54 1.39 9.63
N LEU A 35 -13.56 2.11 9.09
CA LEU A 35 -12.22 2.21 9.67
C LEU A 35 -12.14 3.39 10.64
N ASP A 36 -11.44 3.20 11.76
CA ASP A 36 -11.14 4.34 12.64
C ASP A 36 -9.91 5.10 12.15
N ALA A 37 -9.66 6.24 12.81
CA ALA A 37 -8.55 7.11 12.46
C ALA A 37 -7.18 6.41 12.50
N GLY A 38 -6.97 5.46 13.41
CA GLY A 38 -5.72 4.71 13.50
C GLY A 38 -5.57 3.73 12.34
N GLU A 39 -6.67 3.07 11.97
CA GLU A 39 -6.73 2.14 10.84
C GLU A 39 -6.54 2.86 9.50
N VAL A 40 -7.20 4.01 9.32
CA VAL A 40 -7.00 4.88 8.15
C VAL A 40 -5.56 5.36 8.08
N ALA A 41 -4.98 5.82 9.18
CA ALA A 41 -3.57 6.27 9.21
C ALA A 41 -2.61 5.12 8.85
N ARG A 42 -2.87 3.90 9.32
CA ARG A 42 -2.09 2.72 8.95
C ARG A 42 -2.22 2.41 7.45
N LEU A 43 -3.42 2.48 6.89
CA LEU A 43 -3.63 2.28 5.45
C LEU A 43 -2.96 3.37 4.62
N ASP A 44 -2.98 4.62 5.06
CA ASP A 44 -2.32 5.72 4.36
C ASP A 44 -0.80 5.52 4.31
N ALA A 45 -0.21 5.00 5.39
CA ALA A 45 1.21 4.66 5.45
C ALA A 45 1.56 3.50 4.51
N VAL A 46 0.85 2.37 4.61
CA VAL A 46 1.11 1.18 3.79
C VAL A 46 0.78 1.43 2.31
N GLY A 47 -0.27 2.19 2.04
CA GLY A 47 -0.70 2.60 0.70
C GLY A 47 0.14 3.69 0.06
N ASN A 48 1.19 4.17 0.74
CA ASN A 48 2.08 5.23 0.24
C ASN A 48 1.32 6.50 -0.18
N ARG A 49 0.27 6.89 0.56
CA ARG A 49 -0.55 8.07 0.23
C ARG A 49 0.26 9.34 0.17
N ALA A 50 1.33 9.43 0.97
CA ALA A 50 2.30 10.52 0.94
C ALA A 50 2.96 10.72 -0.44
N ALA A 51 3.04 9.70 -1.30
CA ALA A 51 3.58 9.85 -2.65
C ALA A 51 2.66 10.67 -3.58
N LEU A 52 1.36 10.75 -3.31
CA LEU A 52 0.40 11.48 -4.15
C LEU A 52 0.53 13.00 -4.00
N THR A 53 1.02 13.48 -2.85
CA THR A 53 1.19 14.92 -2.56
C THR A 53 2.64 15.36 -2.62
N ARG A 54 3.59 14.41 -2.69
CA ARG A 54 5.01 14.70 -2.82
C ARG A 54 5.29 15.30 -4.19
N SER A 55 5.99 16.44 -4.22
CA SER A 55 6.47 17.01 -5.48
C SER A 55 7.48 16.05 -6.13
N GLY A 56 7.22 15.72 -7.40
CA GLY A 56 8.00 14.75 -8.17
C GLY A 56 8.89 15.41 -9.22
N PRO A 57 9.78 14.62 -9.86
CA PRO A 57 10.46 15.04 -11.07
C PRO A 57 9.45 15.39 -12.18
N PRO A 58 9.88 16.09 -13.24
CA PRO A 58 9.03 16.38 -14.39
C PRO A 58 8.30 15.13 -14.90
N PRO A 59 7.05 15.26 -15.36
CA PRO A 59 6.26 14.11 -15.80
C PRO A 59 6.95 13.41 -16.97
N MET A 60 7.29 12.14 -16.78
CA MET A 60 7.82 11.24 -17.80
C MET A 60 6.87 10.05 -17.96
N SER A 61 6.89 9.43 -19.13
CA SER A 61 6.06 8.24 -19.37
C SER A 61 6.57 7.06 -18.54
N VAL A 62 5.65 6.21 -18.08
CA VAL A 62 6.00 4.97 -17.36
C VAL A 62 6.98 4.10 -18.18
N PRO A 63 6.82 3.92 -19.50
CA PRO A 63 7.81 3.18 -20.30
C PRO A 63 9.21 3.82 -20.31
N ALA A 64 9.33 5.16 -20.32
CA ALA A 64 10.62 5.84 -20.29
C ALA A 64 11.34 5.63 -18.94
N LEU A 65 10.61 5.81 -17.82
CA LEU A 65 11.12 5.54 -16.46
C LEU A 65 11.56 4.07 -16.30
N PHE A 66 10.78 3.15 -16.85
CA PHE A 66 11.12 1.72 -16.82
C PHE A 66 12.38 1.41 -17.63
N ALA A 67 12.54 2.02 -18.83
CA ALA A 67 13.73 1.85 -19.65
C ALA A 67 15.00 2.34 -18.94
N GLU A 68 14.95 3.49 -18.26
CA GLU A 68 16.05 4.00 -17.43
C GLU A 68 16.39 3.04 -16.28
N GLN A 69 15.39 2.55 -15.55
CA GLN A 69 15.61 1.63 -14.43
C GLN A 69 16.21 0.31 -14.91
N VAL A 70 15.77 -0.20 -16.05
CA VAL A 70 16.31 -1.39 -16.69
C VAL A 70 17.76 -1.16 -17.13
N ALA A 71 18.09 -0.02 -17.75
CA ALA A 71 19.45 0.33 -18.11
C ALA A 71 20.39 0.42 -16.88
N ARG A 72 19.88 0.92 -15.74
CA ARG A 72 20.61 0.95 -14.46
C ARG A 72 20.85 -0.45 -13.89
N ALA A 73 19.85 -1.32 -13.90
CA ALA A 73 19.95 -2.68 -13.36
C ALA A 73 20.88 -3.59 -14.18
N ARG A 74 20.96 -3.38 -15.50
CA ARG A 74 21.88 -4.12 -16.41
C ARG A 74 23.36 -3.97 -16.04
N GLN A 75 23.72 -2.91 -15.32
CA GLN A 75 25.10 -2.67 -14.84
C GLN A 75 25.50 -3.60 -13.69
N CYS A 76 24.53 -4.12 -12.92
CA CYS A 76 24.77 -5.10 -11.86
C CYS A 76 24.78 -6.54 -12.39
N GLU A 77 23.91 -6.88 -13.35
CA GLU A 77 23.79 -8.25 -13.86
C GLU A 77 25.07 -8.72 -14.56
N TRP A 78 25.64 -7.92 -15.47
CA TRP A 78 26.85 -8.29 -16.20
C TRP A 78 28.08 -8.46 -15.29
N ARG A 79 28.30 -7.56 -14.34
CA ARG A 79 29.47 -7.61 -13.44
C ARG A 79 29.35 -8.73 -12.40
N CYS A 80 28.15 -9.00 -11.90
CA CYS A 80 27.93 -10.06 -10.91
C CYS A 80 28.02 -11.45 -11.54
N TRP A 81 27.51 -11.64 -12.76
CA TRP A 81 27.61 -12.92 -13.48
C TRP A 81 29.04 -13.24 -13.94
N SER A 82 29.84 -12.23 -14.30
CA SER A 82 31.28 -12.40 -14.55
C SER A 82 32.01 -12.91 -13.31
N LEU A 83 31.75 -12.32 -12.14
CA LEU A 83 32.38 -12.73 -10.88
C LEU A 83 32.01 -14.16 -10.45
N VAL A 84 30.77 -14.60 -10.69
CA VAL A 84 30.32 -15.97 -10.41
C VAL A 84 30.94 -16.99 -11.38
N SER A 85 31.18 -16.63 -12.64
CA SER A 85 31.80 -17.52 -13.64
C SER A 85 33.33 -17.63 -13.54
N GLN A 86 33.99 -16.78 -12.75
CA GLN A 86 35.44 -16.85 -12.47
C GLN A 86 35.82 -17.58 -11.17
N LEU A 87 34.85 -18.05 -10.37
CA LEU A 87 35.14 -18.88 -9.20
C LEU A 87 35.56 -20.29 -9.66
N PRO A 88 36.73 -20.81 -9.26
CA PRO A 88 37.07 -22.21 -9.50
C PRO A 88 36.12 -23.10 -8.69
N GLY A 89 35.63 -24.18 -9.33
CA GLY A 89 34.77 -25.19 -8.71
C GLY A 89 35.48 -26.02 -7.64
#